data_AF-A0A852JQ53-F1
#
_entry.id   AF-A0A852JQ53-F1
#
_cell.length_a   1.000
_cell.length_b   1.000
_cell.length_c   1.000
_cell.angle_alpha   90.00
_cell.angle_beta   90.00
_cell.angle_gamma   90.00
#
_symmetry.space_group_name_H-M   'P 1'
#
loop_
_entity.id
_entity.type
_entity.pdbx_description
1 polymer ?
#
loop_
_entity_poly.entity_id
_entity_poly.type
_entity_poly.pdbx_seq_one_letter_code
_entity_poly.pdbx_strand_id
1 'polypeptide(L)'
;MEKSSFAMAKFGLEHKEVMPKRDCGFYLKYIFLFTSLIQFLIILGLVLFMVYGNAQAGTDTHLRLLEEQVQSHYRRIVALGATNANLSRTLNATLKDRDKVQGMALKVQRELEKCNSSQASSSNPQVSPSSWESRGRVAPPADDAAVASLSLRVVTARGPQKKLRLQRQLDQASLSKRTLEGSRQQSQAELTKVTQEKDKCQQDLQSARTEGDLSRMELDVHKHRCSSLQSDVSEKILRVLDLAKQYQCKEAEKELGQIRERVEELLRRQKERDSFYVWRSSCELSVQQCRHNCSRDTQELQQRIQGLEKLQKDGEEERKRLQADKEKVGKELEEKRKAAAAMEELLRQQLGVCMGTKVGTWGT
;
A
#
# COMPACT_ATOMS: atom_id res chain seq x y z
N MET A 1 -125.91 10.14 15.30
CA MET A 1 -125.45 11.09 16.34
C MET A 1 -124.08 10.63 16.76
N GLU A 2 -122.97 11.34 16.71
CA GLU A 2 -122.61 12.73 16.40
C GLU A 2 -121.15 12.74 15.90
N LYS A 3 -120.85 13.46 14.82
CA LYS A 3 -120.02 14.68 14.76
C LYS A 3 -118.52 14.50 15.08
N SER A 4 -117.76 14.73 14.02
CA SER A 4 -116.38 15.23 13.93
C SER A 4 -115.90 16.10 15.10
N SER A 5 -114.58 16.10 15.36
CA SER A 5 -113.71 17.26 15.06
C SER A 5 -112.25 17.01 15.42
N PHE A 6 -111.37 17.29 14.44
CA PHE A 6 -109.95 17.54 14.62
C PHE A 6 -109.74 18.66 15.65
N ALA A 7 -108.95 18.40 16.68
CA ALA A 7 -108.45 19.44 17.59
C ALA A 7 -107.06 19.90 17.12
N MET A 8 -107.08 21.04 16.43
CA MET A 8 -105.96 21.89 16.08
C MET A 8 -105.15 22.29 17.32
N ALA A 9 -103.85 21.98 17.35
CA ALA A 9 -102.95 22.49 18.38
C ALA A 9 -102.79 24.01 18.19
N LYS A 10 -103.39 24.74 19.12
CA LYS A 10 -103.41 26.20 19.22
C LYS A 10 -102.00 26.70 19.60
N PHE A 11 -101.41 27.50 18.72
CA PHE A 11 -100.22 28.31 19.04
C PHE A 11 -100.57 29.26 20.20
N GLY A 12 -100.15 28.87 21.41
CA GLY A 12 -100.11 29.72 22.59
C GLY A 12 -98.75 30.39 22.67
N LEU A 13 -98.68 31.63 22.19
CA LEU A 13 -97.63 32.59 22.50
C LEU A 13 -97.82 33.01 23.98
N GLU A 14 -97.10 32.36 24.89
CA GLU A 14 -96.96 32.77 26.29
C GLU A 14 -95.47 33.01 26.58
N HIS A 15 -95.22 34.12 27.25
CA HIS A 15 -94.00 34.92 27.13
C HIS A 15 -93.21 34.85 28.44
N LYS A 16 -92.04 34.18 28.43
CA LYS A 16 -90.98 34.20 29.47
C LYS A 16 -89.85 33.28 28.96
N GLU A 17 -88.58 33.62 28.81
CA GLU A 17 -87.73 34.62 29.45
C GLU A 17 -86.73 35.20 28.44
N VAL A 18 -86.27 36.42 28.70
CA VAL A 18 -85.28 37.15 27.88
C VAL A 18 -83.93 36.45 27.97
N MET A 19 -83.58 35.68 26.94
CA MET A 19 -82.21 35.20 26.72
C MET A 19 -81.30 36.40 26.41
N PRO A 20 -80.13 36.53 27.06
CA PRO A 20 -79.23 37.65 26.83
C PRO A 20 -78.68 37.54 25.40
N LYS A 21 -78.79 38.64 24.65
CA LYS A 21 -78.18 38.82 23.32
C LYS A 21 -76.71 38.40 23.40
N ARG A 22 -76.37 37.26 22.81
CA ARG A 22 -74.96 36.88 22.57
C ARG A 22 -74.42 37.85 21.54
N ASP A 23 -73.62 38.82 21.99
CA ASP A 23 -73.00 39.81 21.14
C ASP A 23 -72.20 39.13 20.02
N CYS A 24 -72.51 39.49 18.78
CA CYS A 24 -71.78 39.08 17.57
C CYS A 24 -70.27 39.35 17.67
N GLY A 25 -69.87 40.32 18.51
CA GLY A 25 -68.48 40.66 18.83
C GLY A 25 -67.70 39.56 19.55
N PHE A 26 -68.38 38.66 20.28
CA PHE A 26 -67.70 37.57 20.98
C PHE A 26 -67.10 36.58 19.97
N TYR A 27 -67.88 36.17 18.97
CA TYR A 27 -67.43 35.24 17.91
C TYR A 27 -66.37 35.85 16.98
N LEU A 28 -66.46 37.13 16.66
CA LEU A 28 -65.44 37.85 15.88
C LEU A 28 -64.07 37.84 16.56
N LYS A 29 -64.03 37.94 17.90
CA LYS A 29 -62.79 37.90 18.67
C LYS A 29 -62.13 36.52 18.67
N TYR A 30 -62.93 35.44 18.69
CA TYR A 30 -62.41 34.08 18.51
C TYR A 30 -61.92 33.82 17.10
N ILE A 31 -62.63 34.28 16.07
CA ILE A 31 -62.19 34.13 14.69
C ILE A 31 -60.83 34.80 14.49
N PHE A 32 -60.61 36.00 15.04
CA PHE A 32 -59.34 36.70 14.95
C PHE A 32 -58.19 36.00 15.70
N LEU A 33 -58.49 35.42 16.86
CA LEU A 33 -57.53 34.61 17.63
C LEU A 33 -57.15 33.33 16.88
N PHE A 34 -58.13 32.63 16.32
CA PHE A 34 -57.90 31.40 15.57
C PHE A 34 -57.14 31.64 14.27
N THR A 35 -57.46 32.70 13.53
CA THR A 35 -56.72 33.06 12.31
C THR A 35 -55.28 33.46 12.62
N SER A 36 -55.05 34.22 13.69
CA SER A 36 -53.68 34.56 14.15
C SER A 36 -52.89 33.32 14.60
N LEU A 37 -53.55 32.39 15.30
CA LEU A 37 -52.91 31.14 15.75
C LEU A 37 -52.56 30.23 14.57
N ILE A 38 -53.45 30.09 13.60
CA ILE A 38 -53.20 29.31 12.39
C ILE A 38 -52.04 29.94 11.60
N GLN A 39 -52.02 31.26 11.46
CA GLN A 39 -50.90 31.96 10.82
C GLN A 39 -49.58 31.72 11.56
N PHE A 40 -49.58 31.77 12.90
CA PHE A 40 -48.39 31.49 13.70
C PHE A 40 -47.89 30.05 13.51
N LEU A 41 -48.80 29.06 13.53
CA LEU A 41 -48.46 27.66 13.31
C LEU A 41 -47.93 27.40 11.89
N ILE A 42 -48.44 28.11 10.87
CA ILE A 42 -47.91 28.03 9.51
C ILE A 42 -46.48 28.58 9.46
N ILE A 43 -46.22 29.76 10.03
CA ILE A 43 -44.88 30.36 10.06
C ILE A 43 -43.90 29.44 10.80
N LEU A 44 -44.31 28.92 11.96
CA LEU A 44 -43.50 28.01 12.77
C LEU A 44 -43.24 26.69 12.02
N GLY A 45 -44.25 26.16 11.33
CA GLY A 45 -44.12 24.99 10.45
C GLY A 45 -43.15 25.22 9.28
N LEU A 46 -43.21 26.38 8.62
CA LEU A 46 -42.30 26.74 7.53
C LEU A 46 -40.86 26.93 8.03
N VAL A 47 -40.66 27.56 9.18
CA VAL A 47 -39.34 27.72 9.81
C VAL A 47 -38.76 26.37 10.21
N LEU A 48 -39.54 25.49 10.85
CA LEU A 48 -39.08 24.14 11.17
C LEU A 48 -38.77 23.34 9.90
N PHE A 49 -39.57 23.48 8.85
CA PHE A 49 -39.30 22.84 7.57
C PHE A 49 -38.00 23.36 6.92
N MET A 50 -37.70 24.66 7.06
CA MET A 50 -36.44 25.22 6.54
C MET A 50 -35.22 24.80 7.36
N VAL A 51 -35.34 24.77 8.69
CA VAL A 51 -34.23 24.42 9.60
C VAL A 51 -33.97 22.91 9.63
N TYR A 52 -35.03 22.09 9.62
CA TYR A 52 -34.91 20.63 9.78
C TYR A 52 -35.20 19.83 8.51
N GLY A 53 -35.94 20.37 7.54
CA GLY A 53 -36.27 19.67 6.29
C GLY A 53 -35.08 19.43 5.38
N ASN A 54 -34.03 20.27 5.46
CA ASN A 54 -32.80 20.11 4.67
C ASN A 54 -31.71 19.29 5.38
N ALA A 55 -31.77 19.15 6.71
CA ALA A 55 -30.77 18.42 7.48
C ALA A 55 -30.75 16.91 7.16
N GLN A 56 -31.90 16.35 6.76
CA GLN A 56 -32.06 14.91 6.58
C GLN A 56 -31.69 14.40 5.17
N ALA A 57 -31.79 15.25 4.14
CA ALA A 57 -31.22 14.97 2.81
C ALA A 57 -29.71 15.29 2.76
N GLY A 58 -29.27 16.27 3.56
CA GLY A 58 -27.86 16.61 3.70
C GLY A 58 -27.05 15.51 4.39
N THR A 59 -27.61 14.83 5.38
CA THR A 59 -26.86 13.82 6.17
C THR A 59 -26.55 12.54 5.41
N ASP A 60 -27.49 11.99 4.63
CA ASP A 60 -27.22 10.80 3.80
C ASP A 60 -26.26 11.11 2.64
N THR A 61 -26.39 12.29 2.03
CA THR A 61 -25.46 12.74 0.98
C THR A 61 -24.07 13.04 1.56
N HIS A 62 -23.99 13.61 2.76
CA HIS A 62 -22.75 13.86 3.49
C HIS A 62 -22.05 12.55 3.89
N LEU A 63 -22.79 11.56 4.40
CA LEU A 63 -22.26 10.23 4.70
C LEU A 63 -21.73 9.52 3.44
N ARG A 64 -22.44 9.59 2.31
CA ARG A 64 -21.96 9.03 1.04
C ARG A 64 -20.71 9.73 0.53
N LEU A 65 -20.65 11.06 0.63
CA LEU A 65 -19.46 11.84 0.26
C LEU A 65 -18.25 11.47 1.12
N LEU A 66 -18.44 11.36 2.44
CA LEU A 66 -17.40 10.90 3.37
C LEU A 66 -16.91 9.49 3.02
N GLU A 67 -17.83 8.56 2.72
CA GLU A 67 -17.46 7.20 2.36
C GLU A 67 -16.68 7.13 1.03
N GLU A 68 -17.09 7.93 0.03
CA GLU A 68 -16.36 8.08 -1.23
C GLU A 68 -14.96 8.70 -1.01
N GLN A 69 -14.85 9.71 -0.15
CA GLN A 69 -13.57 10.30 0.23
C GLN A 69 -12.67 9.27 0.93
N VAL A 70 -13.18 8.52 1.90
CA VAL A 70 -12.43 7.45 2.59
C VAL A 70 -11.94 6.40 1.59
N GLN A 71 -12.79 5.97 0.64
CA GLN A 71 -12.38 5.02 -0.40
C GLN A 71 -11.32 5.61 -1.34
N SER A 72 -11.45 6.87 -1.72
CA SER A 72 -10.49 7.59 -2.56
C SER A 72 -9.12 7.69 -1.89
N HIS A 73 -9.09 8.12 -0.62
CA HIS A 73 -7.87 8.18 0.18
C HIS A 73 -7.22 6.79 0.33
N TYR A 74 -8.02 5.75 0.57
CA TYR A 74 -7.50 4.38 0.66
C TYR A 74 -6.84 3.93 -0.65
N ARG A 75 -7.49 4.14 -1.81
CA ARG A 75 -6.93 3.83 -3.12
C ARG A 75 -5.62 4.58 -3.36
N ARG A 76 -5.55 5.85 -2.96
CA ARG A 76 -4.35 6.68 -3.08
C ARG A 76 -3.20 6.16 -2.21
N ILE A 77 -3.46 5.74 -0.96
CA ILE A 77 -2.45 5.12 -0.08
C ILE A 77 -1.90 3.84 -0.70
N VAL A 78 -2.76 2.98 -1.25
CA VAL A 78 -2.32 1.73 -1.92
C VAL A 78 -1.45 2.02 -3.14
N ALA A 79 -1.85 2.98 -3.97
CA ALA A 79 -1.06 3.40 -5.13
C ALA A 79 0.31 3.98 -4.73
N LEU A 80 0.33 4.86 -3.72
CA LEU A 80 1.57 5.42 -3.17
C LEU A 80 2.46 4.33 -2.53
N GLY A 81 1.86 3.31 -1.92
CA GLY A 81 2.60 2.15 -1.40
C GLY A 81 3.29 1.36 -2.52
N ALA A 82 2.60 1.14 -3.64
CA ALA A 82 3.16 0.47 -4.81
C ALA A 82 4.31 1.27 -5.45
N THR A 83 4.15 2.59 -5.58
CA THR A 83 5.23 3.46 -6.12
C THR A 83 6.43 3.52 -5.18
N ASN A 84 6.22 3.60 -3.86
CA ASN A 84 7.27 3.54 -2.84
C ASN A 84 8.07 2.23 -2.92
N ALA A 85 7.37 1.09 -3.02
CA ALA A 85 8.00 -0.21 -3.19
C ALA A 85 8.80 -0.30 -4.50
N ASN A 86 8.28 0.25 -5.60
CA ASN A 86 8.98 0.27 -6.88
C ASN A 86 10.24 1.15 -6.83
N LEU A 87 10.12 2.37 -6.32
CA LEU A 87 11.24 3.29 -6.13
C LEU A 87 12.32 2.69 -5.24
N SER A 88 11.94 2.01 -4.15
CA SER A 88 12.87 1.30 -3.26
C SER A 88 13.62 0.18 -3.99
N ARG A 89 12.97 -0.58 -4.88
CA ARG A 89 13.65 -1.59 -5.71
C ARG A 89 14.61 -0.96 -6.70
N THR A 90 14.21 0.12 -7.38
CA THR A 90 15.07 0.86 -8.30
C THR A 90 16.32 1.36 -7.60
N LEU A 91 16.16 1.97 -6.42
CA LEU A 91 17.28 2.49 -5.62
C LEU A 91 18.26 1.38 -5.23
N ASN A 92 17.77 0.20 -4.86
CA ASN A 92 18.59 -0.97 -4.58
C ASN A 92 19.32 -1.52 -5.82
N ALA A 93 18.68 -1.49 -7.00
CA ALA A 93 19.33 -1.87 -8.25
C ALA A 93 20.44 -0.86 -8.63
N THR A 94 20.16 0.44 -8.54
CA THR A 94 21.12 1.52 -8.78
C THR A 94 22.32 1.44 -7.83
N LEU A 95 22.11 1.07 -6.56
CA LEU A 95 23.21 0.84 -5.60
C LEU A 95 24.13 -0.30 -6.06
N LYS A 96 23.56 -1.44 -6.45
CA LYS A 96 24.32 -2.59 -6.96
C LYS A 96 25.12 -2.24 -8.21
N ASP A 97 24.53 -1.46 -9.12
CA ASP A 97 25.23 -1.05 -10.34
C ASP A 97 26.34 -0.04 -10.06
N ARG A 98 26.17 0.86 -9.08
CA ARG A 98 27.26 1.73 -8.60
C ARG A 98 28.42 0.91 -8.06
N ASP A 99 28.16 -0.12 -7.25
CA ASP A 99 29.21 -0.98 -6.69
C ASP A 99 29.97 -1.75 -7.78
N LYS A 100 29.27 -2.24 -8.81
CA LYS A 100 29.90 -2.88 -9.99
C LYS A 100 30.79 -1.90 -10.74
N VAL A 101 30.30 -0.70 -11.04
CA VAL A 101 31.06 0.34 -11.74
C VAL A 101 32.30 0.75 -10.93
N GLN A 102 32.16 0.88 -9.61
CA GLN A 102 33.28 1.16 -8.72
C GLN A 102 34.31 0.03 -8.70
N GLY A 103 33.88 -1.23 -8.68
CA GLY A 103 34.77 -2.39 -8.79
C GLY A 103 35.53 -2.42 -10.11
N MET A 104 34.86 -2.12 -11.23
CA MET A 104 35.50 -1.99 -12.54
C MET A 104 36.49 -0.82 -12.60
N ALA A 105 36.14 0.34 -12.06
CA ALA A 105 37.02 1.50 -11.99
C ALA A 105 38.30 1.19 -11.19
N LEU A 106 38.20 0.54 -10.04
CA LEU A 106 39.35 0.10 -9.24
C LEU A 106 40.23 -0.92 -9.98
N LYS A 107 39.63 -1.80 -10.78
CA LYS A 107 40.36 -2.77 -11.59
C LYS A 107 41.12 -2.07 -12.73
N VAL A 108 40.47 -1.14 -13.43
CA VAL A 108 41.08 -0.32 -14.50
C VAL A 108 42.20 0.55 -13.92
N GLN A 109 42.00 1.13 -12.74
CA GLN A 109 43.02 1.92 -12.04
C GLN A 109 44.26 1.09 -11.68
N ARG A 110 44.07 -0.12 -11.13
CA ARG A 110 45.18 -1.06 -10.87
C ARG A 110 45.92 -1.46 -12.14
N GLU A 111 45.22 -1.69 -13.26
CA GLU A 111 45.86 -1.99 -14.55
C GLU A 111 46.63 -0.78 -15.11
N LEU A 112 46.12 0.44 -14.89
CA LEU A 112 46.80 1.68 -15.26
C LEU A 112 48.08 1.90 -14.43
N GLU A 113 48.02 1.63 -13.12
CA GLU A 113 49.17 1.67 -12.21
C GLU A 113 50.24 0.65 -12.60
N LYS A 114 49.85 -0.59 -12.93
CA LYS A 114 50.77 -1.61 -13.47
C LYS A 114 51.42 -1.20 -14.79
N CYS A 115 50.66 -0.55 -15.68
CA CYS A 115 51.22 -0.02 -16.93
C CYS A 115 52.20 1.13 -16.70
N ASN A 116 51.92 2.00 -15.72
CA ASN A 116 52.83 3.09 -15.33
C ASN A 116 54.12 2.55 -14.68
N SER A 117 54.02 1.56 -13.78
CA SER A 117 55.18 0.96 -13.13
C SER A 117 56.06 0.19 -14.12
N SER A 118 55.46 -0.53 -15.06
CA SER A 118 56.18 -1.25 -16.13
C SER A 118 56.92 -0.31 -17.08
N GLN A 119 56.40 0.91 -17.28
CA GLN A 119 57.03 1.93 -18.12
C GLN A 119 58.19 2.64 -17.41
N ALA A 120 58.12 2.80 -16.08
CA ALA A 120 59.19 3.34 -15.25
C ALA A 120 60.36 2.36 -15.06
N SER A 121 60.11 1.05 -15.07
CA SER A 121 61.18 0.04 -15.03
C SER A 121 61.94 -0.14 -16.37
N SER A 122 61.40 0.38 -17.48
CA SER A 122 62.02 0.30 -18.81
C SER A 122 62.73 1.58 -19.27
N SER A 123 62.79 2.63 -18.45
CA SER A 123 63.53 3.85 -18.77
C SER A 123 65.02 3.70 -18.40
N ASN A 124 65.80 3.25 -19.38
CA ASN A 124 67.26 3.38 -19.58
C ASN A 124 68.25 3.02 -18.44
N PRO A 125 69.29 2.19 -18.72
CA PRO A 125 70.61 2.44 -18.15
C PRO A 125 71.09 3.80 -18.66
N GLN A 126 71.40 4.69 -17.73
CA GLN A 126 72.01 5.98 -17.99
C GLN A 126 73.42 5.77 -18.58
N VAL A 127 73.55 5.66 -19.90
CA VAL A 127 74.86 5.73 -20.56
C VAL A 127 75.20 7.20 -20.76
N SER A 128 76.05 7.70 -19.87
CA SER A 128 76.75 8.98 -19.97
C SER A 128 77.46 9.08 -21.32
N PRO A 129 77.27 10.16 -22.12
CA PRO A 129 78.02 10.36 -23.35
C PRO A 129 79.39 10.97 -23.02
N SER A 130 80.33 10.13 -22.54
CA SER A 130 81.75 10.47 -22.61
C SER A 130 82.60 9.21 -22.51
N SER A 131 83.60 9.11 -23.39
CA SER A 131 84.63 8.06 -23.52
C SER A 131 84.24 6.77 -24.24
N TRP A 132 84.31 6.78 -25.58
CA TRP A 132 84.97 5.72 -26.37
C TRP A 132 85.07 6.13 -27.86
N GLU A 133 85.84 7.19 -28.14
CA GLU A 133 86.46 7.27 -29.46
C GLU A 133 87.58 6.22 -29.53
N SER A 134 87.62 5.50 -30.65
CA SER A 134 88.68 4.58 -31.09
C SER A 134 88.56 3.10 -30.68
N ARG A 135 87.85 2.31 -31.49
CA ARG A 135 88.41 1.11 -32.17
C ARG A 135 87.36 0.39 -33.04
N GLY A 136 87.77 0.10 -34.27
CA GLY A 136 87.49 -1.20 -34.91
C GLY A 136 86.16 -1.34 -35.65
N ARG A 137 86.24 -1.30 -36.99
CA ARG A 137 85.31 -1.98 -37.90
C ARG A 137 85.10 -3.43 -37.46
N VAL A 138 83.86 -3.83 -37.13
CA VAL A 138 83.21 -5.07 -37.58
C VAL A 138 81.71 -4.79 -37.64
N ALA A 139 81.11 -4.87 -38.83
CA ALA A 139 79.67 -4.83 -39.01
C ALA A 139 79.07 -6.21 -38.67
N PRO A 140 78.04 -6.32 -37.82
CA PRO A 140 77.20 -7.51 -37.76
C PRO A 140 76.13 -7.47 -38.89
N PRO A 141 75.60 -8.63 -39.31
CA PRO A 141 74.64 -8.73 -40.41
C PRO A 141 73.33 -7.98 -40.08
N ALA A 142 72.78 -7.32 -41.10
CA ALA A 142 71.72 -6.31 -41.02
C ALA A 142 70.32 -6.85 -40.69
N ASP A 143 70.14 -8.16 -40.50
CA ASP A 143 68.82 -8.78 -40.45
C ASP A 143 68.24 -8.90 -39.02
N ASP A 144 69.06 -8.93 -37.96
CA ASP A 144 68.56 -9.02 -36.57
C ASP A 144 68.31 -7.66 -35.90
N ALA A 145 68.99 -6.60 -36.34
CA ALA A 145 68.80 -5.24 -35.80
C ALA A 145 67.46 -4.61 -36.25
N ALA A 146 66.98 -4.98 -37.45
CA ALA A 146 65.68 -4.58 -37.94
C ALA A 146 64.56 -5.21 -37.10
N VAL A 147 64.67 -6.49 -36.73
CA VAL A 147 63.66 -7.19 -35.93
C VAL A 147 63.63 -6.68 -34.48
N ALA A 148 64.80 -6.40 -33.88
CA ALA A 148 64.86 -5.81 -32.54
C ALA A 148 64.32 -4.37 -32.49
N SER A 149 64.62 -3.54 -33.51
CA SER A 149 64.11 -2.16 -33.60
C SER A 149 62.63 -2.08 -33.96
N LEU A 150 62.11 -3.00 -34.79
CA LEU A 150 60.67 -3.13 -35.04
C LEU A 150 59.93 -3.62 -33.79
N SER A 151 60.48 -4.63 -33.09
CA SER A 151 59.90 -5.17 -31.86
C SER A 151 59.87 -4.11 -30.76
N LEU A 152 60.95 -3.34 -30.61
CA LEU A 152 61.00 -2.21 -29.69
C LEU A 152 59.99 -1.13 -30.08
N ARG A 153 59.91 -0.70 -31.36
CA ARG A 153 58.90 0.29 -31.81
C ARG A 153 57.45 -0.19 -31.65
N VAL A 154 57.16 -1.47 -31.89
CA VAL A 154 55.82 -2.06 -31.70
C VAL A 154 55.45 -2.15 -30.22
N VAL A 155 56.42 -2.44 -29.33
CA VAL A 155 56.23 -2.42 -27.87
C VAL A 155 56.05 -0.97 -27.36
N THR A 156 56.85 -0.02 -27.85
CA THR A 156 56.77 1.41 -27.49
C THR A 156 55.50 2.07 -28.03
N ALA A 157 54.91 1.59 -29.14
CA ALA A 157 53.64 2.09 -29.67
C ALA A 157 52.39 1.46 -29.02
N ARG A 158 52.47 0.20 -28.55
CA ARG A 158 51.34 -0.49 -27.86
C ARG A 158 51.10 0.03 -26.44
N GLY A 159 52.13 0.43 -25.71
CA GLY A 159 52.01 0.96 -24.33
C GLY A 159 51.14 2.21 -24.22
N PRO A 160 51.40 3.28 -25.00
CA PRO A 160 50.62 4.52 -24.99
C PRO A 160 49.17 4.32 -25.43
N GLN A 161 48.90 3.48 -26.44
CA GLN A 161 47.53 3.17 -26.86
C GLN A 161 46.74 2.42 -25.79
N LYS A 162 47.36 1.44 -25.11
CA LYS A 162 46.72 0.70 -24.01
C LYS A 162 46.43 1.62 -22.82
N LYS A 163 47.37 2.51 -22.47
CA LYS A 163 47.20 3.54 -21.42
C LYS A 163 46.07 4.52 -21.75
N LEU A 164 46.02 5.04 -22.98
CA LEU A 164 44.96 5.95 -23.42
C LEU A 164 43.58 5.28 -23.42
N ARG A 165 43.50 3.99 -23.78
CA ARG A 165 42.25 3.21 -23.69
C ARG A 165 41.80 3.00 -22.25
N LEU A 166 42.72 2.65 -21.34
CA LEU A 166 42.41 2.48 -19.91
C LEU A 166 42.00 3.82 -19.27
N GLN A 167 42.64 4.93 -19.65
CA GLN A 167 42.27 6.27 -19.20
C GLN A 167 40.84 6.64 -19.67
N ARG A 168 40.52 6.43 -20.96
CA ARG A 168 39.16 6.65 -21.47
C ARG A 168 38.11 5.78 -20.76
N GLN A 169 38.44 4.52 -20.44
CA GLN A 169 37.57 3.63 -19.68
C GLN A 169 37.35 4.12 -18.23
N LEU A 170 38.38 4.68 -17.59
CA LEU A 170 38.28 5.27 -16.26
C LEU A 170 37.42 6.54 -16.29
N ASP A 171 37.63 7.42 -17.28
CA ASP A 171 36.84 8.64 -17.47
C ASP A 171 35.37 8.30 -17.74
N GLN A 172 35.11 7.29 -18.59
CA GLN A 172 33.76 6.79 -18.87
C GLN A 172 33.10 6.17 -17.63
N ALA A 173 33.85 5.44 -16.80
CA ALA A 173 33.37 4.90 -15.53
C ALA A 173 33.10 6.01 -14.49
N SER A 174 33.88 7.10 -14.52
CA SER A 174 33.68 8.25 -13.63
C SER A 174 32.42 9.05 -13.99
N LEU A 175 32.14 9.20 -15.29
CA LEU A 175 30.92 9.83 -15.79
C LEU A 175 29.70 8.98 -15.48
N SER A 176 29.75 7.67 -15.72
CA SER A 176 28.63 6.78 -15.39
C SER A 176 28.34 6.75 -13.89
N LYS A 177 29.36 6.81 -13.04
CA LYS A 177 29.20 6.96 -11.59
C LYS A 177 28.45 8.24 -11.21
N ARG A 178 28.83 9.40 -11.77
CA ARG A 178 28.14 10.69 -11.49
C ARG A 178 26.68 10.66 -11.93
N THR A 179 26.38 10.06 -13.09
CA THR A 179 25.01 9.90 -13.58
C THR A 179 24.18 9.02 -12.65
N LEU A 180 24.74 7.90 -12.16
CA LEU A 180 24.07 7.02 -11.21
C LEU A 180 23.86 7.69 -9.85
N GLU A 181 24.81 8.52 -9.39
CA GLU A 181 24.66 9.30 -8.15
C GLU A 181 23.53 10.34 -8.26
N GLY A 182 23.43 11.05 -9.38
CA GLY A 182 22.33 11.97 -9.66
C GLY A 182 20.97 11.26 -9.70
N SER A 183 20.88 10.13 -10.41
CA SER A 183 19.68 9.30 -10.45
C SER A 183 19.29 8.77 -9.06
N ARG A 184 20.28 8.36 -8.24
CA ARG A 184 20.05 7.93 -6.86
C ARG A 184 19.47 9.05 -5.99
N GLN A 185 20.07 10.24 -6.05
CA GLN A 185 19.59 11.40 -5.29
C GLN A 185 18.15 11.77 -5.69
N GLN A 186 17.85 11.75 -6.98
CA GLN A 186 16.50 11.98 -7.49
C GLN A 186 15.50 10.94 -6.99
N SER A 187 15.80 9.64 -7.14
CA SER A 187 14.91 8.58 -6.65
C SER A 187 14.75 8.61 -5.13
N GLN A 188 15.78 9.02 -4.39
CA GLN A 188 15.69 9.19 -2.94
C GLN A 188 14.79 10.38 -2.55
N ALA A 189 14.90 11.50 -3.26
CA ALA A 189 13.99 12.65 -3.06
C ALA A 189 12.54 12.29 -3.39
N GLU A 190 12.30 11.61 -4.52
CA GLU A 190 10.97 11.11 -4.89
C GLU A 190 10.40 10.13 -3.84
N LEU A 191 11.23 9.24 -3.29
CA LEU A 191 10.83 8.32 -2.22
C LEU A 191 10.40 9.07 -0.95
N THR A 192 11.14 10.11 -0.54
CA THR A 192 10.76 10.92 0.63
C THR A 192 9.45 11.66 0.39
N LYS A 193 9.23 12.21 -0.80
CA LYS A 193 7.98 12.89 -1.18
C LYS A 193 6.80 11.93 -1.17
N VAL A 194 6.94 10.75 -1.81
CA VAL A 194 5.89 9.72 -1.83
C VAL A 194 5.56 9.25 -0.41
N THR A 195 6.57 9.10 0.45
CA THR A 195 6.37 8.72 1.85
C THR A 195 5.60 9.79 2.62
N GLN A 196 5.98 11.06 2.47
CA GLN A 196 5.27 12.18 3.08
C GLN A 196 3.81 12.29 2.59
N GLU A 197 3.56 12.13 1.29
CA GLU A 197 2.20 12.12 0.73
C GLU A 197 1.37 10.94 1.26
N LYS A 198 1.99 9.77 1.45
CA LYS A 198 1.33 8.61 2.03
C LYS A 198 0.92 8.88 3.48
N ASP A 199 1.82 9.45 4.28
CA ASP A 199 1.57 9.74 5.69
C ASP A 199 0.48 10.80 5.85
N LYS A 200 0.49 11.86 5.02
CA LYS A 200 -0.59 12.85 4.99
C LYS A 200 -1.93 12.20 4.63
N CYS A 201 -1.96 11.39 3.57
CA CYS A 201 -3.19 10.70 3.15
C CYS A 201 -3.70 9.72 4.22
N GLN A 202 -2.79 9.14 5.02
CA GLN A 202 -3.14 8.26 6.13
C GLN A 202 -3.75 9.05 7.30
N GLN A 203 -3.25 10.25 7.59
CA GLN A 203 -3.85 11.16 8.57
C GLN A 203 -5.25 11.61 8.13
N ASP A 204 -5.41 12.03 6.87
CA ASP A 204 -6.71 12.44 6.31
C ASP A 204 -7.74 11.30 6.39
N LEU A 205 -7.32 10.07 6.10
CA LEU A 205 -8.17 8.88 6.21
C LEU A 205 -8.58 8.57 7.66
N GLN A 206 -7.71 8.83 8.65
CA GLN A 206 -8.07 8.68 10.06
C GLN A 206 -9.11 9.73 10.48
N SER A 207 -8.91 10.99 10.10
CA SER A 207 -9.87 12.06 10.38
C SER A 207 -11.25 11.78 9.77
N ALA A 208 -11.29 11.41 8.49
CA ALA A 208 -12.55 11.08 7.80
C ALA A 208 -13.28 9.88 8.44
N ARG A 209 -12.53 8.89 8.97
CA ARG A 209 -13.14 7.79 9.74
C ARG A 209 -13.78 8.28 11.03
N THR A 210 -13.07 9.11 11.80
CA THR A 210 -13.62 9.63 13.06
C THR A 210 -14.87 10.48 12.84
N GLU A 211 -14.91 11.28 11.77
CA GLU A 211 -16.11 12.03 11.38
C GLU A 211 -17.26 11.10 10.99
N GLY A 212 -16.98 10.02 10.23
CA GLY A 212 -17.98 9.01 9.89
C GLY A 212 -18.55 8.27 11.11
N ASP A 213 -17.71 7.95 12.10
CA ASP A 213 -18.14 7.31 13.35
C ASP A 213 -19.04 8.25 14.19
N LEU A 214 -18.72 9.55 14.24
CA LEU A 214 -19.55 10.56 14.89
C LEU A 214 -20.92 10.69 14.23
N SER A 215 -20.97 10.82 12.90
CA SER A 215 -22.24 10.87 12.16
C SER A 215 -23.06 9.59 12.33
N ARG A 216 -22.42 8.42 12.49
CA ARG A 216 -23.10 7.15 12.78
C ARG A 216 -23.73 7.15 14.18
N MET A 217 -23.02 7.64 15.19
CA MET A 217 -23.56 7.82 16.54
C MET A 217 -24.76 8.78 16.56
N GLU A 218 -24.68 9.91 15.86
CA GLU A 218 -25.79 10.87 15.74
C GLU A 218 -27.02 10.22 15.10
N LEU A 219 -26.82 9.43 14.03
CA LEU A 219 -27.91 8.71 13.36
C LEU A 219 -28.60 7.72 14.31
N ASP A 220 -27.84 6.98 15.12
CA ASP A 220 -28.42 6.03 16.07
C ASP A 220 -29.20 6.72 17.20
N VAL A 221 -28.77 7.90 17.66
CA VAL A 221 -29.54 8.74 18.57
C VAL A 221 -30.87 9.16 17.93
N HIS A 222 -30.85 9.58 16.66
CA HIS A 222 -32.07 9.93 15.93
C HIS A 222 -33.01 8.73 15.74
N LYS A 223 -32.50 7.53 15.47
CA LYS A 223 -33.32 6.30 15.38
C LYS A 223 -34.00 5.98 16.69
N HIS A 224 -33.29 6.07 17.82
CA HIS A 224 -33.90 5.87 19.14
C HIS A 224 -35.00 6.88 19.40
N ARG A 225 -34.77 8.15 19.06
CA ARG A 225 -35.78 9.22 19.24
C ARG A 225 -37.00 9.00 18.36
N CYS A 226 -36.84 8.57 17.11
CA CYS A 226 -37.95 8.20 16.23
C CYS A 226 -38.75 7.01 16.76
N SER A 227 -38.08 6.00 17.31
CA SER A 227 -38.73 4.83 17.90
C SER A 227 -39.55 5.19 19.15
N SER A 228 -39.01 6.08 20.00
CA SER A 228 -39.74 6.62 21.15
C SER A 228 -40.95 7.43 20.71
N LEU A 229 -40.79 8.33 19.74
CA LEU A 229 -41.87 9.16 19.22
C LEU A 229 -42.98 8.31 18.60
N GLN A 230 -42.63 7.23 17.89
CA GLN A 230 -43.60 6.28 17.37
C GLN A 230 -44.48 5.70 18.48
N SER A 231 -43.87 5.22 19.56
CA SER A 231 -44.60 4.68 20.70
C SER A 231 -45.53 5.73 21.32
N ASP A 232 -45.02 6.93 21.58
CA ASP A 232 -45.77 8.02 22.21
C ASP A 232 -46.96 8.47 21.35
N VAL A 233 -46.75 8.61 20.03
CA VAL A 233 -47.80 9.04 19.09
C VAL A 233 -48.86 7.94 18.96
N SER A 234 -48.46 6.67 18.81
CA SER A 234 -49.41 5.56 18.76
C SER A 234 -50.25 5.48 20.04
N GLU A 235 -49.64 5.61 21.22
CA GLU A 235 -50.34 5.58 22.50
C GLU A 235 -51.33 6.75 22.64
N LYS A 236 -50.89 7.97 22.36
CA LYS A 236 -51.74 9.16 22.50
C LYS A 236 -52.86 9.19 21.48
N ILE A 237 -52.61 8.82 20.22
CA ILE A 237 -53.67 8.73 19.20
C ILE A 237 -54.72 7.72 19.61
N LEU A 238 -54.34 6.53 20.10
CA LEU A 238 -55.29 5.52 20.56
C LEU A 238 -56.18 6.04 21.70
N ARG A 239 -55.59 6.71 22.71
CA ARG A 239 -56.33 7.31 23.83
C ARG A 239 -57.35 8.36 23.35
N VAL A 240 -56.98 9.21 22.38
CA VAL A 240 -57.89 10.24 21.84
C VAL A 240 -58.97 9.61 20.95
N LEU A 241 -58.65 8.56 20.21
CA LEU A 241 -59.62 7.79 19.42
C LEU A 241 -60.69 7.14 20.31
N ASP A 242 -60.29 6.57 21.45
CA ASP A 242 -61.23 6.00 22.41
C ASP A 242 -62.14 7.07 23.02
N LEU A 243 -61.61 8.24 23.35
CA LEU A 243 -62.41 9.40 23.78
C LEU A 243 -63.40 9.83 22.68
N ALA A 244 -62.94 9.96 21.43
CA ALA A 244 -63.80 10.34 20.31
C ALA A 244 -64.95 9.33 20.10
N LYS A 245 -64.68 8.04 20.28
CA LYS A 245 -65.71 6.98 20.26
C LYS A 245 -66.69 7.09 21.42
N GLN A 246 -66.20 7.35 22.64
CA GLN A 246 -67.06 7.55 23.82
C GLN A 246 -68.02 8.73 23.64
N TYR A 247 -67.56 9.82 23.02
CA TYR A 247 -68.37 11.00 22.72
C TYR A 247 -69.12 10.92 21.37
N GLN A 248 -69.07 9.79 20.66
CA GLN A 248 -69.69 9.57 19.33
C GLN A 248 -69.34 10.63 18.27
N CYS A 249 -68.14 11.19 18.34
CA CYS A 249 -67.68 12.24 17.44
C CYS A 249 -67.09 11.63 16.16
N LYS A 250 -67.97 11.26 15.21
CA LYS A 250 -67.60 10.53 13.98
C LYS A 250 -66.58 11.28 13.10
N GLU A 251 -66.68 12.60 13.02
CA GLU A 251 -65.75 13.41 12.23
C GLU A 251 -64.34 13.38 12.83
N ALA A 252 -64.23 13.48 14.17
CA ALA A 252 -62.96 13.39 14.87
C ALA A 252 -62.34 11.98 14.76
N GLU A 253 -63.15 10.92 14.83
CA GLU A 253 -62.68 9.55 14.63
C GLU A 253 -62.09 9.36 13.23
N LYS A 254 -62.75 9.90 12.20
CA LYS A 254 -62.27 9.83 10.81
C LYS A 254 -60.96 10.60 10.61
N GLU A 255 -60.85 11.82 11.12
CA GLU A 255 -59.62 12.63 11.03
C GLU A 255 -58.46 11.99 11.80
N LEU A 256 -58.70 11.47 13.01
CA LEU A 256 -57.69 10.76 13.80
C LEU A 256 -57.23 9.47 13.10
N GLY A 257 -58.14 8.75 12.44
CA GLY A 257 -57.82 7.60 11.60
C GLY A 257 -56.87 7.96 10.46
N GLN A 258 -57.15 9.06 9.73
CA GLN A 258 -56.28 9.53 8.66
C GLN A 258 -54.92 10.01 9.16
N ILE A 259 -54.87 10.66 10.32
CA ILE A 259 -53.60 11.08 10.94
C ILE A 259 -52.76 9.86 11.30
N ARG A 260 -53.40 8.83 11.88
CA ARG A 260 -52.74 7.56 12.22
C ARG A 260 -52.14 6.89 10.99
N GLU A 261 -52.90 6.74 9.91
CA GLU A 261 -52.41 6.14 8.66
C GLU A 261 -51.23 6.92 8.07
N ARG A 262 -51.30 8.26 8.06
CA ARG A 262 -50.20 9.10 7.58
C ARG A 262 -48.93 8.95 8.42
N VAL A 263 -49.06 8.86 9.74
CA VAL A 263 -47.93 8.62 10.63
C VAL A 263 -47.33 7.23 10.41
N GLU A 264 -48.17 6.19 10.31
CA GLU A 264 -47.73 4.82 10.04
C GLU A 264 -46.99 4.71 8.69
N GLU A 265 -47.47 5.40 7.65
CA GLU A 265 -46.81 5.43 6.33
C GLU A 265 -45.45 6.14 6.37
N LEU A 266 -45.32 7.26 7.10
CA LEU A 266 -44.04 7.94 7.29
C LEU A 266 -43.04 7.05 8.05
N LEU A 267 -43.49 6.35 9.08
CA LEU A 267 -42.68 5.41 9.86
C LEU A 267 -42.25 4.19 9.03
N ARG A 268 -43.15 3.65 8.18
CA ARG A 268 -42.83 2.55 7.27
C ARG A 268 -41.73 2.96 6.29
N ARG A 269 -41.86 4.14 5.66
CA ARG A 269 -40.83 4.68 4.75
C ARG A 269 -39.49 4.90 5.47
N GLN A 270 -39.52 5.36 6.72
CA GLN A 270 -38.31 5.51 7.52
C GLN A 270 -37.65 4.15 7.78
N LYS A 271 -38.44 3.13 8.17
CA LYS A 271 -37.95 1.78 8.44
C LYS A 271 -37.38 1.08 7.20
N GLU A 272 -37.95 1.32 6.02
CA GLU A 272 -37.40 0.82 4.74
C GLU A 272 -36.06 1.47 4.39
N ARG A 273 -35.88 2.76 4.71
CA ARG A 273 -34.57 3.41 4.55
C ARG A 273 -33.54 2.88 5.55
N ASP A 274 -33.96 2.66 6.79
CA ASP A 274 -33.10 2.11 7.84
C ASP A 274 -32.68 0.66 7.51
N SER A 275 -33.57 -0.17 6.94
CA SER A 275 -33.24 -1.55 6.55
C SER A 275 -32.21 -1.60 5.42
N PHE A 276 -32.27 -0.67 4.47
CA PHE A 276 -31.25 -0.52 3.43
C PHE A 276 -29.88 -0.15 4.03
N TYR A 277 -29.85 0.72 5.04
CA TYR A 277 -28.63 1.06 5.79
C TYR A 277 -28.08 -0.13 6.58
N VAL A 278 -28.94 -0.92 7.22
CA VAL A 278 -28.52 -2.14 7.96
C VAL A 278 -27.92 -3.17 7.02
N TRP A 279 -28.50 -3.38 5.83
CA TRP A 279 -27.92 -4.28 4.82
C TRP A 279 -26.52 -3.82 4.37
N ARG A 280 -26.35 -2.50 4.16
CA ARG A 280 -25.04 -1.91 3.84
C ARG A 280 -24.03 -2.12 4.97
N SER A 281 -24.44 -1.93 6.23
CA SER A 281 -23.59 -2.14 7.40
C SER A 281 -23.19 -3.62 7.59
N SER A 282 -24.10 -4.57 7.35
CA SER A 282 -23.77 -6.01 7.35
C SER A 282 -22.80 -6.39 6.24
N CYS A 283 -22.94 -5.77 5.07
CA CYS A 283 -21.99 -5.92 3.98
C CYS A 283 -20.61 -5.36 4.37
N GLU A 284 -20.57 -4.19 5.01
CA GLU A 284 -19.35 -3.56 5.51
C GLU A 284 -18.62 -4.41 6.57
N LEU A 285 -19.37 -4.99 7.52
CA LEU A 285 -18.83 -5.94 8.52
C LEU A 285 -18.27 -7.20 7.85
N SER A 286 -18.95 -7.73 6.85
CA SER A 286 -18.48 -8.89 6.07
C SER A 286 -17.18 -8.57 5.31
N VAL A 287 -17.06 -7.36 4.77
CA VAL A 287 -15.82 -6.88 4.11
C VAL A 287 -14.69 -6.72 5.12
N GLN A 288 -14.96 -6.18 6.32
CA GLN A 288 -13.94 -6.08 7.38
C GLN A 288 -13.48 -7.46 7.86
N GLN A 289 -14.40 -8.40 8.06
CA GLN A 289 -14.09 -9.79 8.38
C GLN A 289 -13.18 -10.42 7.31
N CYS A 290 -13.51 -10.21 6.03
CA CYS A 290 -12.72 -10.70 4.90
C CYS A 290 -11.31 -10.09 4.89
N ARG A 291 -11.17 -8.79 5.18
CA ARG A 291 -9.86 -8.14 5.32
C ARG A 291 -9.02 -8.73 6.44
N HIS A 292 -9.61 -8.98 7.61
CA HIS A 292 -8.90 -9.59 8.73
C HIS A 292 -8.42 -11.00 8.40
N ASN A 293 -9.27 -11.82 7.78
CA ASN A 293 -8.91 -13.16 7.34
C ASN A 293 -7.77 -13.12 6.31
N CYS A 294 -7.88 -12.29 5.26
CA CYS A 294 -6.82 -12.10 4.27
C CYS A 294 -5.50 -11.65 4.90
N SER A 295 -5.54 -10.75 5.89
CA SER A 295 -4.33 -10.30 6.61
C SER A 295 -3.67 -11.45 7.38
N ARG A 296 -4.47 -12.27 8.06
CA ARG A 296 -3.96 -13.44 8.80
C ARG A 296 -3.34 -14.46 7.85
N ASP A 297 -4.04 -14.79 6.77
CA ASP A 297 -3.57 -15.77 5.78
C ASP A 297 -2.28 -15.28 5.10
N THR A 298 -2.17 -13.98 4.84
CA THR A 298 -0.94 -13.37 4.31
C THR A 298 0.22 -13.53 5.30
N GLN A 299 -0.02 -13.29 6.59
CA GLN A 299 1.00 -13.43 7.64
C GLN A 299 1.45 -14.89 7.82
N GLU A 300 0.52 -15.84 7.77
CA GLU A 300 0.83 -17.28 7.79
C GLU A 300 1.66 -17.70 6.57
N LEU A 301 1.28 -17.27 5.37
CA LEU A 301 2.06 -17.52 4.16
C LEU A 301 3.48 -16.95 4.27
N GLN A 302 3.62 -15.76 4.84
CA GLN A 302 4.91 -15.10 5.03
C GLN A 302 5.80 -15.87 6.02
N GLN A 303 5.22 -16.40 7.10
CA GLN A 303 5.93 -17.30 8.02
C GLN A 303 6.35 -18.60 7.36
N ARG A 304 5.48 -19.22 6.53
CA ARG A 304 5.82 -20.43 5.79
C ARG A 304 6.97 -20.20 4.82
N ILE A 305 6.94 -19.08 4.08
CA ILE A 305 8.03 -18.69 3.17
C ILE A 305 9.34 -18.52 3.94
N GLN A 306 9.35 -17.81 5.07
CA GLN A 306 10.55 -17.67 5.89
C GLN A 306 11.07 -19.02 6.42
N GLY A 307 10.17 -19.95 6.77
CA GLY A 307 10.54 -21.31 7.17
C GLY A 307 11.23 -22.08 6.04
N LEU A 308 10.68 -22.01 4.82
CA LEU A 308 11.27 -22.64 3.63
C LEU A 308 12.62 -22.01 3.26
N GLU A 309 12.76 -20.70 3.37
CA GLU A 309 14.03 -20.01 3.13
C GLU A 309 15.12 -20.42 4.14
N LYS A 310 14.76 -20.63 5.41
CA LYS A 310 15.69 -21.17 6.41
C LYS A 310 16.12 -22.59 6.07
N LEU A 311 15.17 -23.49 5.78
CA LEU A 311 15.46 -24.86 5.35
C LEU A 311 16.38 -24.90 4.12
N GLN A 312 16.15 -24.00 3.15
CA GLN A 312 17.03 -23.90 1.99
C GLN A 312 18.45 -23.47 2.37
N LYS A 313 18.59 -22.46 3.26
CA LYS A 313 19.91 -22.01 3.73
C LYS A 313 20.65 -23.09 4.51
N ASP A 314 19.96 -23.79 5.40
CA ASP A 314 20.54 -24.89 6.18
C ASP A 314 21.01 -26.02 5.24
N GLY A 315 20.20 -26.36 4.23
CA GLY A 315 20.59 -27.32 3.19
C GLY A 315 21.76 -26.85 2.31
N GLU A 316 21.86 -25.55 2.01
CA GLU A 316 23.03 -24.98 1.31
C GLU A 316 24.30 -25.03 2.17
N GLU A 317 24.19 -24.77 3.48
CA GLU A 317 25.31 -24.90 4.43
C GLU A 317 25.76 -26.36 4.58
N GLU A 318 24.82 -27.30 4.70
CA GLU A 318 25.11 -28.73 4.75
C GLU A 318 25.79 -29.22 3.47
N ARG A 319 25.32 -28.78 2.30
CA ARG A 319 25.99 -29.07 1.02
C ARG A 319 27.42 -28.54 0.97
N LYS A 320 27.68 -27.33 1.50
CA LYS A 320 29.05 -26.80 1.59
C LYS A 320 29.94 -27.62 2.52
N ARG A 321 29.40 -28.11 3.64
CA ARG A 321 30.14 -28.99 4.56
C ARG A 321 30.49 -30.32 3.90
N LEU A 322 29.51 -30.97 3.27
CA LEU A 322 29.73 -32.23 2.54
C LEU A 322 30.73 -32.05 1.39
N GLN A 323 30.71 -30.91 0.70
CA GLN A 323 31.69 -30.60 -0.34
C GLN A 323 33.11 -30.47 0.24
N ALA A 324 33.27 -29.79 1.38
CA ALA A 324 34.56 -29.66 2.05
C ALA A 324 35.09 -31.02 2.55
N ASP A 325 34.23 -31.86 3.11
CA ASP A 325 34.60 -33.21 3.55
C ASP A 325 35.00 -34.10 2.36
N LYS A 326 34.27 -34.02 1.24
CA LYS A 326 34.62 -34.72 0.00
C LYS A 326 35.98 -34.30 -0.53
N GLU A 327 36.31 -33.01 -0.50
CA GLU A 327 37.63 -32.50 -0.90
C GLU A 327 38.74 -33.00 0.04
N LYS A 328 38.48 -33.05 1.35
CA LYS A 328 39.44 -33.57 2.33
C LYS A 328 39.72 -35.06 2.11
N VAL A 329 38.67 -35.88 1.97
CA VAL A 329 38.81 -37.32 1.68
C VAL A 329 39.48 -37.54 0.33
N GLY A 330 39.19 -36.70 -0.67
CA GLY A 330 39.87 -36.73 -1.97
C GLY A 330 41.38 -36.53 -1.85
N LYS A 331 41.83 -35.57 -1.03
CA LYS A 331 43.25 -35.33 -0.75
C LYS A 331 43.90 -36.53 -0.04
N GLU A 332 43.26 -37.07 0.99
CA GLU A 332 43.78 -38.24 1.72
C GLU A 332 43.89 -39.48 0.80
N LEU A 333 42.93 -39.68 -0.09
CA LEU A 333 42.95 -40.78 -1.06
C LEU A 333 44.10 -40.60 -2.08
N GLU A 334 44.35 -39.37 -2.51
CA GLU A 334 45.43 -39.06 -3.44
C GLU A 334 46.82 -39.21 -2.80
N GLU A 335 46.97 -38.83 -1.53
CA GLU A 335 48.18 -39.11 -0.74
C GLU A 335 48.41 -40.62 -0.56
N LYS A 336 47.37 -41.39 -0.21
CA LYS A 336 47.45 -42.85 -0.13
C LYS A 336 47.80 -43.49 -1.47
N ARG A 337 47.25 -42.99 -2.58
CA ARG A 337 47.61 -43.45 -3.94
C ARG A 337 49.07 -43.18 -4.26
N LYS A 338 49.59 -41.99 -3.94
CA LYS A 338 51.01 -41.65 -4.12
C LYS A 338 51.91 -42.55 -3.27
N ALA A 339 51.53 -42.82 -2.02
CA ALA A 339 52.27 -43.73 -1.15
C ALA A 339 52.27 -45.18 -1.68
N ALA A 340 51.12 -45.67 -2.15
CA ALA A 340 51.01 -46.99 -2.77
C ALA A 340 51.85 -47.10 -4.05
N ALA A 341 51.83 -46.09 -4.92
CA ALA A 341 52.65 -46.05 -6.12
C ALA A 341 54.16 -46.00 -5.80
N ALA A 342 54.56 -45.25 -4.77
CA ALA A 342 55.94 -45.23 -4.31
C ALA A 342 56.39 -46.59 -3.74
N MET A 343 55.50 -47.29 -3.04
CA MET A 343 55.76 -48.64 -2.54
C MET A 343 55.85 -49.66 -3.68
N GLU A 344 55.02 -49.54 -4.72
CA GLU A 344 55.09 -50.36 -5.93
C GLU A 344 56.42 -50.14 -6.68
N GLU A 345 56.87 -48.89 -6.80
CA GLU A 345 58.14 -48.55 -7.45
C GLU A 345 59.34 -49.08 -6.64
N LEU A 346 59.29 -48.99 -5.30
CA LEU A 346 60.31 -49.57 -4.43
C LEU A 346 60.37 -51.10 -4.57
N LEU A 347 59.21 -51.77 -4.61
CA LEU A 347 59.12 -53.21 -4.84
C LEU A 347 59.65 -53.60 -6.22
N ARG A 348 59.36 -52.82 -7.27
CA ARG A 348 59.94 -52.99 -8.61
C ARG A 348 61.45 -52.87 -8.62
N GLN A 349 62.02 -51.88 -7.92
CA GLN A 349 63.47 -51.72 -7.82
C GLN A 349 64.11 -52.91 -7.08
N GLN A 350 63.52 -53.36 -5.96
CA GLN A 350 63.97 -54.55 -5.23
C GLN A 350 63.93 -55.82 -6.10
N LEU A 351 62.84 -56.03 -6.86
CA LEU A 351 62.72 -57.13 -7.82
C LEU A 351 63.74 -57.02 -8.96
N GLY A 352 64.01 -55.82 -9.47
CA GLY A 352 65.03 -55.56 -10.48
C GLY A 352 66.44 -55.88 -9.99
N VAL A 353 66.77 -55.55 -8.74
CA VAL A 353 68.05 -55.90 -8.11
C VAL A 353 68.20 -57.41 -7.93
N CYS A 354 67.15 -58.11 -7.47
CA CYS A 354 67.14 -59.58 -7.34
C CYS A 354 67.22 -60.31 -8.69
N MET A 355 66.60 -59.77 -9.74
CA MET A 355 66.70 -60.32 -11.09
C MET A 355 68.07 -60.03 -11.73
N GLY A 356 68.68 -58.88 -11.45
CA GLY A 356 70.03 -58.53 -11.90
C GLY A 356 71.14 -59.36 -11.25
N THR A 357 70.98 -59.75 -9.97
CA THR A 357 71.96 -60.63 -9.29
C THR A 357 71.93 -62.07 -9.80
N LYS A 358 70.82 -62.53 -10.41
CA LYS A 358 70.71 -63.88 -10.99
C LYS A 358 71.38 -64.03 -12.36
N VAL A 359 71.69 -62.93 -13.05
CA VAL A 359 72.37 -62.92 -14.36
C VAL A 359 73.90 -62.79 -14.23
N GLY A 360 74.42 -62.47 -13.03
CA GLY A 360 75.86 -62.32 -12.78
C GLY A 360 76.63 -63.61 -12.43
N THR A 361 75.97 -64.77 -12.34
CA THR A 361 76.59 -66.05 -11.91
C THR A 361 76.61 -67.14 -12.99
N TRP A 362 76.67 -66.77 -14.27
CA TRP A 362 76.92 -67.69 -15.39
C TRP A 362 77.98 -67.13 -16.33
N GLY A 363 79.16 -66.84 -15.78
CA GLY A 363 80.29 -66.29 -16.52
C GLY A 363 81.63 -66.62 -15.87
N THR A 364 81.94 -67.92 -15.78
CA THR A 364 83.30 -68.47 -15.66
C THR A 364 83.35 -69.79 -16.39
#